data_AF-A0A1F9ZKZ7-F1
#
_entry.id   AF-A0A1F9ZKZ7-F1
#
_cell.length_a   1.000
_cell.length_b   1.000
_cell.length_c   1.000
_cell.angle_alpha   90.00
_cell.angle_beta   90.00
_cell.angle_gamma   90.00
#
_symmetry.space_group_name_H-M   'P 1'
#
loop_
_entity.id
_entity.type
_entity.pdbx_description
1 polymer ?
#
loop_
_entity_poly.entity_id
_entity_poly.type
_entity_poly.pdbx_seq_one_letter_code
_entity_poly.pdbx_strand_id
1 'polypeptide(L)'
;MASGYSSGAIAFEPKPGNVYLVEERRPKFSYELFEQMLSSGCCGMVITRDFPKKLLTDRELGACRLVWLTNLVGDGRINPTAVGILMSQVRAFIESNPKSAVIIDGLEYLVSLNTYDRMLQFMHQLRDIVATNDCTLFVPVDPRTLSERELALLERNLEPVAPRPEVDIQDEGILDTSNGAIRLLDAGHR
;
A
#
# COMPACT_ATOMS: atom_id res chain seq x y z
N MET A 1 1.12 13.66 -26.10
CA MET A 1 2.05 12.51 -26.21
C MET A 1 1.58 11.47 -25.20
N ALA A 2 1.13 10.33 -25.70
CA ALA A 2 0.53 9.27 -24.91
C ALA A 2 1.63 8.38 -24.31
N SER A 3 1.69 8.29 -22.99
CA SER A 3 2.38 7.19 -22.32
C SER A 3 1.33 6.14 -22.01
N GLY A 4 1.24 5.13 -22.87
CA GLY A 4 0.44 3.94 -22.63
C GLY A 4 1.13 3.08 -21.60
N TYR A 5 0.79 3.25 -20.33
CA TYR A 5 0.99 2.19 -19.35
C TYR A 5 0.03 1.06 -19.71
N SER A 6 0.58 -0.04 -20.21
CA SER A 6 -0.14 -1.31 -20.30
C SER A 6 -0.56 -1.68 -18.86
N SER A 7 -1.80 -1.34 -18.52
CA SER A 7 -2.47 -1.79 -17.31
C SER A 7 -2.52 -3.32 -17.34
N GLY A 8 -1.50 -3.97 -16.78
CA GLY A 8 -1.64 -5.34 -16.35
C GLY A 8 -2.83 -5.37 -15.41
N ALA A 9 -3.92 -6.01 -15.81
CA ALA A 9 -5.13 -6.07 -15.00
C ALA A 9 -4.75 -6.64 -13.63
N ILE A 10 -4.88 -5.82 -12.59
CA ILE A 10 -4.73 -6.32 -11.22
C ILE A 10 -5.81 -7.37 -11.03
N ALA A 11 -5.40 -8.61 -10.76
CA ALA A 11 -6.31 -9.76 -10.73
C ALA A 11 -7.17 -9.82 -9.46
N PHE A 12 -7.22 -8.73 -8.69
CA PHE A 12 -7.93 -8.61 -7.44
C PHE A 12 -8.87 -7.40 -7.52
N GLU A 13 -10.16 -7.64 -7.29
CA GLU A 13 -11.18 -6.60 -7.26
C GLU A 13 -11.65 -6.40 -5.81
N PRO A 14 -11.27 -5.28 -5.16
CA PRO A 14 -11.71 -4.97 -3.81
C PRO A 14 -13.23 -4.78 -3.75
N LYS A 15 -13.87 -5.41 -2.76
CA LYS A 15 -15.32 -5.26 -2.53
C LYS A 15 -15.57 -4.09 -1.59
N PRO A 16 -16.62 -3.28 -1.83
CA PRO A 16 -17.04 -2.25 -0.88
C PRO A 16 -17.39 -2.83 0.50
N GLY A 17 -17.16 -2.06 1.55
CA GLY A 17 -17.47 -2.44 2.92
C GLY A 17 -16.43 -3.35 3.58
N ASN A 18 -15.28 -3.59 2.93
CA ASN A 18 -14.25 -4.49 3.42
C ASN A 18 -12.97 -3.78 3.86
N VAL A 19 -12.28 -4.42 4.80
CA VAL A 19 -10.94 -4.06 5.25
C VAL A 19 -9.97 -5.15 4.84
N TYR A 20 -8.99 -4.77 4.03
CA TYR A 20 -7.97 -5.67 3.49
C TYR A 20 -6.67 -5.51 4.26
N LEU A 21 -6.21 -6.59 4.89
CA LEU A 21 -4.86 -6.68 5.45
C LEU A 21 -3.94 -7.16 4.33
N VAL A 22 -3.14 -6.25 3.78
CA VAL A 22 -2.30 -6.57 2.62
C VAL A 22 -0.92 -6.95 3.10
N GLU A 23 -0.57 -8.23 3.01
CA GLU A 23 0.71 -8.74 3.48
C GLU A 23 1.82 -8.44 2.47
N GLU A 24 2.53 -7.33 2.66
CA GLU A 24 3.56 -6.87 1.74
C GLU A 24 4.67 -6.07 2.45
N ARG A 25 5.91 -6.24 2.00
CA ARG A 25 7.06 -5.53 2.61
C ARG A 25 7.05 -4.03 2.31
N ARG A 26 6.62 -3.67 1.11
CA ARG A 26 6.43 -2.28 0.67
C ARG A 26 5.02 -2.19 0.13
N PRO A 27 4.29 -1.10 0.38
CA PRO A 27 2.85 -0.99 0.09
C PRO A 27 2.54 -0.85 -1.42
N LYS A 28 3.29 -1.49 -2.31
CA LYS A 28 3.17 -1.30 -3.77
C LYS A 28 1.77 -1.72 -4.22
N PHE A 29 1.35 -2.92 -3.85
CA PHE A 29 0.08 -3.50 -4.28
C PHE A 29 -1.12 -2.75 -3.67
N SER A 30 -1.05 -2.39 -2.38
CA SER A 30 -2.08 -1.58 -1.72
C SER A 30 -2.30 -0.24 -2.42
N TYR A 31 -1.23 0.48 -2.77
CA TYR A 31 -1.36 1.76 -3.48
C TYR A 31 -1.85 1.58 -4.91
N GLU A 32 -1.45 0.52 -5.62
CA GLU A 32 -1.98 0.24 -6.97
C GLU A 32 -3.50 -0.01 -6.96
N LEU A 33 -4.00 -0.82 -6.01
CA LEU A 33 -5.45 -1.02 -5.81
C LEU A 33 -6.16 0.29 -5.44
N PHE A 34 -5.54 1.08 -4.58
CA PHE A 34 -6.07 2.37 -4.17
C PHE A 34 -6.18 3.36 -5.34
N GLU A 35 -5.13 3.48 -6.16
CA GLU A 35 -5.08 4.34 -7.34
C GLU A 35 -6.15 3.94 -8.38
N GLN A 36 -6.42 2.63 -8.54
CA GLN A 36 -7.54 2.15 -9.36
C GLN A 36 -8.90 2.60 -8.83
N MET A 37 -9.11 2.56 -7.51
CA MET A 37 -10.34 3.06 -6.89
C MET A 37 -10.50 4.58 -7.07
N LEU A 38 -9.41 5.35 -6.99
CA LEU A 38 -9.47 6.79 -7.30
C LEU A 38 -9.86 7.03 -8.75
N SER A 39 -9.27 6.27 -9.67
CA SER A 39 -9.55 6.36 -11.11
C SER A 39 -11.00 5.98 -11.47
N SER A 40 -11.65 5.15 -10.65
CA SER A 40 -13.07 4.81 -10.79
C SER A 40 -14.02 5.82 -10.13
N GLY A 41 -13.47 6.90 -9.54
CA GLY A 41 -14.22 8.02 -8.99
C GLY A 41 -14.43 7.99 -7.47
N CYS A 42 -13.74 7.10 -6.74
CA CYS A 42 -13.82 7.08 -5.28
C CYS A 42 -13.05 8.26 -4.66
N CYS A 43 -13.55 8.80 -3.55
CA CYS A 43 -12.79 9.74 -2.75
C CYS A 43 -11.68 9.02 -1.97
N GLY A 44 -10.46 9.55 -1.99
CA GLY A 44 -9.29 8.93 -1.36
C GLY A 44 -8.86 9.59 -0.06
N MET A 45 -8.43 8.78 0.91
CA MET A 45 -7.61 9.23 2.04
C MET A 45 -6.41 8.32 2.26
N VAL A 46 -5.24 8.91 2.45
CA VAL A 46 -3.99 8.20 2.77
C VAL A 46 -3.53 8.64 4.14
N ILE A 47 -3.31 7.67 5.02
CA ILE A 47 -2.60 7.84 6.28
C ILE A 47 -1.26 7.18 6.09
N THR A 48 -0.17 7.94 6.21
CA THR A 48 1.18 7.43 5.94
C THR A 48 2.19 7.95 6.96
N ARG A 49 3.25 7.17 7.19
CA ARG A 49 4.48 7.63 7.85
C ARG A 49 5.41 8.44 6.93
N ASP A 50 5.26 8.28 5.62
CA ASP A 50 6.10 8.93 4.62
C ASP A 50 5.71 10.39 4.44
N PHE A 51 6.71 11.23 4.16
CA PHE A 51 6.48 12.66 3.98
C PHE A 51 5.59 12.90 2.75
N PRO A 52 4.44 13.61 2.86
CA PRO A 52 3.46 13.73 1.79
C PRO A 52 4.01 14.22 0.44
N LYS A 53 4.98 15.16 0.45
CA LYS A 53 5.56 15.64 -0.82
C LYS A 53 6.30 14.54 -1.58
N LYS A 54 6.97 13.64 -0.86
CA LYS A 54 7.66 12.50 -1.45
C LYS A 54 6.66 11.53 -2.06
N LEU A 55 5.60 11.20 -1.31
CA LEU A 55 4.54 10.31 -1.79
C LEU A 55 3.89 10.84 -3.08
N LEU A 56 3.62 12.14 -3.14
CA LEU A 56 3.06 12.81 -4.33
C LEU A 56 4.03 12.94 -5.51
N THR A 57 5.33 12.72 -5.29
CA THR A 57 6.32 12.67 -6.39
C THR A 57 6.31 11.29 -7.04
N ASP A 58 6.07 10.25 -6.24
CA ASP A 58 6.17 8.86 -6.68
C ASP A 58 4.82 8.31 -7.19
N ARG A 59 3.69 8.98 -6.90
CA ARG A 59 2.32 8.47 -7.13
C ARG A 59 1.32 9.52 -7.59
N GLU A 60 0.36 9.08 -8.40
CA GLU A 60 -0.75 9.90 -8.89
C GLU A 60 -1.99 9.78 -7.97
N LEU A 61 -1.96 10.48 -6.84
CA LEU A 61 -3.03 10.41 -5.83
C LEU A 61 -4.16 11.44 -6.03
N GLY A 62 -4.12 12.24 -7.09
CA GLY A 62 -5.15 13.24 -7.40
C GLY A 62 -5.46 14.18 -6.22
N ALA A 63 -6.75 14.45 -5.98
CA ALA A 63 -7.24 15.28 -4.87
C ALA A 63 -7.46 14.49 -3.55
N CYS A 64 -6.67 13.44 -3.32
CA CYS A 64 -6.73 12.62 -2.11
C CYS A 64 -6.38 13.41 -0.84
N ARG A 65 -7.09 13.13 0.26
CA ARG A 65 -6.76 13.66 1.58
C ARG A 65 -5.54 12.94 2.15
N LEU A 66 -4.44 13.66 2.38
CA LEU A 66 -3.23 13.11 2.98
C LEU A 66 -3.15 13.45 4.47
N VAL A 67 -2.87 12.43 5.29
CA VAL A 67 -2.57 12.55 6.71
C VAL A 67 -1.19 11.96 6.98
N TRP A 68 -0.31 12.79 7.54
CA TRP A 68 1.04 12.37 7.90
C TRP A 68 1.14 12.02 9.37
N LEU A 69 1.55 10.79 9.67
CA LEU A 69 1.86 10.32 11.01
C LEU A 69 3.23 10.86 11.44
N THR A 70 3.24 11.87 12.28
CA THR A 70 4.46 12.56 12.71
C THR A 70 4.28 13.25 14.05
N ASN A 71 5.38 13.41 14.80
CA ASN A 71 5.40 14.21 16.03
C ASN A 71 5.39 15.73 15.75
N LEU A 72 5.55 16.13 14.49
CA LEU A 72 5.48 17.54 14.09
C LEU A 72 4.04 18.04 14.12
N VAL A 73 3.83 19.21 14.72
CA VAL A 73 2.53 19.89 14.73
C VAL A 73 2.28 20.58 13.39
N GLY A 74 1.04 20.62 12.93
CA GLY A 74 0.64 21.34 11.73
C GLY A 74 -0.58 20.71 11.06
N ASP A 75 -1.08 21.38 10.03
CA ASP A 75 -2.21 20.87 9.25
C ASP A 75 -1.85 19.60 8.48
N GLY A 76 -2.81 18.69 8.35
CA GLY A 76 -2.62 17.37 7.73
C GLY A 76 -1.67 16.45 8.50
N ARG A 77 -1.37 16.72 9.78
CA ARG A 77 -0.45 15.93 10.61
C ARG A 77 -1.16 15.37 11.83
N ILE A 78 -0.83 14.15 12.20
CA ILE A 78 -1.35 13.50 13.40
C ILE A 78 -0.20 12.86 14.16
N ASN A 79 -0.13 13.10 15.47
CA ASN A 79 0.78 12.38 16.33
C ASN A 79 0.34 10.90 16.39
N PRO A 80 1.24 9.93 16.13
CA PRO A 80 0.89 8.50 16.11
C PRO A 80 0.36 7.95 17.45
N THR A 81 0.58 8.63 18.58
CA THR A 81 -0.03 8.24 19.88
C THR A 81 -1.44 8.82 20.06
N ALA A 82 -1.82 9.82 19.26
CA ALA A 82 -3.14 10.47 19.29
C ALA A 82 -4.20 9.69 18.49
N VAL A 83 -4.30 8.39 18.75
CA VAL A 83 -5.14 7.43 18.00
C VAL A 83 -6.62 7.82 17.98
N GLY A 84 -7.13 8.47 19.03
CA GLY A 84 -8.50 8.98 19.05
C GLY A 84 -8.76 10.07 18.00
N ILE A 85 -7.77 10.95 17.78
CA ILE A 85 -7.85 11.98 16.73
C ILE A 85 -7.78 11.32 15.36
N LEU A 86 -6.87 10.35 15.17
CA LEU A 86 -6.78 9.56 13.94
C LEU A 86 -8.12 8.90 13.60
N MET A 87 -8.71 8.17 14.56
CA MET A 87 -10.02 7.53 14.39
C MET A 87 -11.11 8.55 14.02
N SER A 88 -11.17 9.69 14.71
CA SER A 88 -12.16 10.73 14.41
C SER A 88 -12.00 11.29 12.99
N GLN A 89 -10.77 11.50 12.51
CA GLN A 89 -10.54 12.00 11.16
C GLN A 89 -10.90 10.98 10.08
N VAL A 90 -10.52 9.70 10.27
CA VAL A 90 -10.87 8.63 9.33
C VAL A 90 -12.38 8.43 9.28
N ARG A 91 -13.04 8.39 10.45
CA ARG A 91 -14.50 8.31 10.55
C ARG A 91 -15.17 9.46 9.80
N ALA A 92 -14.80 10.70 10.10
CA ALA A 92 -15.40 11.88 9.48
C ALA A 92 -15.21 11.89 7.96
N PHE A 93 -14.04 11.42 7.48
CA PHE A 93 -13.80 11.26 6.05
C PHE A 93 -14.74 10.23 5.43
N ILE A 94 -14.84 9.03 6.01
CA ILE A 94 -15.70 7.95 5.49
C ILE A 94 -17.17 8.37 5.49
N GLU A 95 -17.67 8.92 6.60
CA GLU A 95 -19.07 9.33 6.75
C GLU A 95 -19.46 10.50 5.80
N SER A 96 -18.49 11.34 5.39
CA SER A 96 -18.74 12.46 4.48
C SER A 96 -18.63 12.11 3.00
N ASN A 97 -18.05 10.95 2.66
CA ASN A 97 -17.74 10.57 1.29
C ASN A 97 -18.32 9.20 0.96
N PRO A 98 -19.56 9.12 0.43
CA PRO A 98 -20.10 7.86 -0.06
C PRO A 98 -19.19 7.33 -1.19
N LYS A 99 -18.82 6.05 -1.13
CA LYS A 99 -17.79 5.42 -2.00
C LYS A 99 -16.39 6.03 -1.81
N SER A 100 -15.79 5.72 -0.66
CA SER A 100 -14.44 6.14 -0.33
C SER A 100 -13.46 4.96 -0.31
N ALA A 101 -12.19 5.26 -0.61
CA ALA A 101 -11.07 4.37 -0.36
C ALA A 101 -10.16 5.01 0.69
N VAL A 102 -9.65 4.21 1.61
CA VAL A 102 -8.67 4.63 2.63
C VAL A 102 -7.48 3.68 2.63
N ILE A 103 -6.27 4.20 2.82
CA ILE A 103 -5.09 3.39 3.12
C ILE A 103 -4.46 3.82 4.44
N ILE A 104 -4.11 2.86 5.29
CA ILE A 104 -3.34 3.07 6.53
C ILE A 104 -1.97 2.40 6.35
N ASP A 105 -1.04 3.18 5.83
CA ASP A 105 0.35 2.81 5.57
C ASP A 105 1.25 3.20 6.75
N GLY A 106 1.45 2.24 7.67
CA GLY A 106 2.19 2.45 8.90
C GLY A 106 1.48 1.90 10.14
N LEU A 107 0.68 0.84 10.00
CA LEU A 107 0.11 0.14 11.15
C LEU A 107 1.22 -0.33 12.10
N GLU A 108 2.33 -0.83 11.59
CA GLU A 108 3.51 -1.25 12.36
C GLU A 108 4.08 -0.08 13.17
N TYR A 109 4.09 1.11 12.56
CA TYR A 109 4.55 2.32 13.23
C TYR A 109 3.60 2.70 14.39
N LEU A 110 2.29 2.63 14.16
CA LEU A 110 1.29 2.85 15.19
C LEU A 110 1.40 1.81 16.32
N VAL A 111 1.57 0.52 15.99
CA VAL A 111 1.78 -0.56 16.96
C VAL A 111 3.07 -0.35 17.75
N SER A 112 4.16 0.12 17.14
CA SER A 112 5.42 0.34 17.87
C SER A 112 5.34 1.47 18.92
N LEU A 113 4.36 2.38 18.78
CA LEU A 113 4.19 3.55 19.65
C LEU A 113 2.96 3.47 20.56
N ASN A 114 2.16 2.41 20.42
CA ASN A 114 0.95 2.17 21.19
C ASN A 114 0.95 0.72 21.70
N THR A 115 0.01 0.35 22.56
CA THR A 115 -0.17 -1.07 22.88
C THR A 115 -0.87 -1.78 21.72
N TYR A 116 -0.49 -3.04 21.46
CA TYR A 116 -1.13 -3.85 20.43
C TYR A 116 -2.65 -3.95 20.65
N ASP A 117 -3.11 -4.19 21.89
CA ASP A 117 -4.55 -4.27 22.21
C ASP A 117 -5.32 -3.00 21.82
N ARG A 118 -4.70 -1.82 21.99
CA ARG A 118 -5.29 -0.54 21.57
C ARG A 118 -5.39 -0.45 20.05
N MET A 119 -4.39 -0.96 19.32
CA MET A 119 -4.41 -0.98 17.85
C MET A 119 -5.41 -1.99 17.31
N LEU A 120 -5.53 -3.15 17.95
CA LEU A 120 -6.55 -4.13 17.61
C LEU A 120 -7.96 -3.57 17.80
N GLN A 121 -8.22 -2.87 18.92
CA GLN A 121 -9.49 -2.14 19.13
C GLN A 121 -9.74 -1.05 18.09
N PHE A 122 -8.69 -0.29 17.72
CA PHE A 122 -8.77 0.70 16.66
C PHE A 122 -9.16 0.06 15.32
N MET A 123 -8.57 -1.07 14.95
CA MET A 123 -8.91 -1.81 13.74
C MET A 123 -10.33 -2.38 13.76
N HIS A 124 -10.81 -2.88 14.90
CA HIS A 124 -12.20 -3.32 15.05
C HIS A 124 -13.19 -2.18 14.79
N GLN A 125 -12.95 -1.02 15.39
CA GLN A 125 -13.80 0.16 15.20
C GLN A 125 -13.78 0.64 13.75
N LEU A 126 -12.62 0.63 13.09
CA LEU A 126 -12.52 0.99 11.68
C LEU A 126 -13.31 0.03 10.80
N ARG A 127 -13.20 -1.28 11.03
CA ARG A 127 -13.97 -2.29 10.28
C ARG A 127 -15.46 -2.03 10.35
N ASP A 128 -15.99 -1.74 11.55
CA ASP A 128 -17.42 -1.51 11.72
C ASP A 128 -17.88 -0.24 10.98
N ILE A 129 -17.06 0.81 10.94
CA ILE A 129 -17.33 2.04 10.16
C ILE A 129 -17.25 1.76 8.65
N VAL A 130 -16.22 1.03 8.21
CA VAL A 130 -15.99 0.69 6.81
C VAL A 130 -17.17 -0.13 6.26
N ALA A 131 -17.61 -1.15 7.00
CA ALA A 131 -18.71 -2.03 6.62
C ALA A 131 -20.07 -1.32 6.53
N THR A 132 -20.27 -0.25 7.30
CA THR A 132 -21.55 0.49 7.32
C THR A 132 -21.63 1.63 6.30
N ASN A 133 -20.53 1.96 5.62
CA ASN A 133 -20.44 3.11 4.71
C ASN A 133 -19.96 2.75 3.29
N ASP A 134 -19.92 1.45 2.93
CA ASP A 134 -19.41 0.96 1.64
C ASP A 134 -18.01 1.52 1.29
N CYS A 135 -17.20 1.82 2.32
CA CYS A 135 -15.81 2.21 2.15
C CYS A 135 -14.95 0.98 1.89
N THR A 136 -13.82 1.14 1.22
CA THR A 136 -12.77 0.11 1.17
C THR A 136 -11.54 0.60 1.91
N LEU A 137 -11.00 -0.20 2.82
CA LEU A 137 -9.80 0.13 3.60
C LEU A 137 -8.68 -0.86 3.28
N PHE A 138 -7.50 -0.34 2.94
CA PHE A 138 -6.27 -1.11 2.75
C PHE A 138 -5.31 -0.87 3.92
N VAL A 139 -4.75 -1.94 4.45
CA VAL A 139 -3.79 -1.90 5.56
C VAL A 139 -2.58 -2.74 5.15
N PRO A 140 -1.62 -2.16 4.44
CA PRO A 140 -0.36 -2.84 4.17
C PRO A 140 0.36 -3.15 5.48
N VAL A 141 0.87 -4.38 5.59
CA VAL A 141 1.68 -4.81 6.72
C VAL A 141 2.79 -5.75 6.26
N ASP A 142 3.99 -5.59 6.81
CA ASP A 142 5.03 -6.61 6.72
C ASP A 142 4.81 -7.65 7.84
N PRO A 143 4.35 -8.88 7.54
CA PRO A 143 3.98 -9.88 8.55
C PRO A 143 5.16 -10.24 9.47
N ARG A 144 6.41 -10.00 9.05
CA ARG A 144 7.62 -10.26 9.85
C ARG A 144 7.82 -9.27 11.00
N THR A 145 7.07 -8.18 11.03
CA THR A 145 7.17 -7.13 12.05
C THR A 145 6.24 -7.34 13.23
N LEU A 146 5.33 -8.31 13.12
CA LEU A 146 4.37 -8.69 14.15
C LEU A 146 4.68 -10.11 14.65
N SER A 147 4.30 -10.41 15.88
CA SER A 147 4.30 -11.80 16.35
C SER A 147 3.20 -12.61 15.65
N GLU A 148 3.36 -13.93 15.58
CA GLU A 148 2.35 -14.83 15.00
C GLU A 148 0.97 -14.66 15.62
N ARG A 149 0.92 -14.42 16.93
CA ARG A 149 -0.34 -14.17 17.65
C ARG A 149 -0.98 -12.85 17.21
N GLU A 150 -0.20 -11.79 17.09
CA GLU A 150 -0.69 -10.46 16.70
C GLU A 150 -1.18 -10.46 15.25
N LEU A 151 -0.46 -11.13 14.36
CA LEU A 151 -0.89 -11.27 12.97
C LEU A 151 -2.19 -12.07 12.87
N ALA A 152 -2.27 -13.25 13.50
CA ALA A 152 -3.46 -14.10 13.47
C ALA A 152 -4.71 -13.40 14.04
N LEU A 153 -4.55 -12.54 15.04
CA LEU A 153 -5.65 -11.74 15.60
C LEU A 153 -6.12 -10.65 14.62
N LEU A 154 -5.23 -10.06 13.83
CA LEU A 154 -5.61 -9.12 12.78
C LEU A 154 -6.31 -9.84 11.62
N GLU A 155 -5.73 -10.92 11.10
CA GLU A 155 -6.29 -11.76 10.02
C GLU A 155 -7.67 -12.33 10.36
N ARG A 156 -7.96 -12.59 11.64
CA ARG A 156 -9.29 -13.04 12.05
C ARG A 156 -10.38 -11.99 11.85
N ASN A 157 -10.01 -10.71 11.79
CA ASN A 157 -10.95 -9.59 11.73
C ASN A 157 -10.94 -8.85 10.41
N LEU A 158 -9.87 -8.98 9.64
CA LEU A 158 -9.61 -8.31 8.37
C LEU A 158 -9.47 -9.36 7.28
N GLU A 159 -9.75 -9.02 6.02
CA GLU A 159 -9.59 -9.97 4.92
C GLU A 159 -8.11 -9.97 4.47
N PRO A 160 -7.34 -11.04 4.72
CA PRO A 160 -5.94 -11.09 4.32
C PRO A 160 -5.82 -11.19 2.79
N VAL A 161 -4.92 -10.41 2.22
CA VAL A 161 -4.61 -10.40 0.79
C VAL A 161 -3.11 -10.40 0.64
N ALA A 162 -2.56 -11.45 0.03
CA ALA A 162 -1.17 -11.46 -0.39
C ALA A 162 -1.09 -10.96 -1.85
N PRO A 163 -0.21 -10.01 -2.19
CA PRO A 163 0.16 -9.77 -3.56
C PRO A 163 0.64 -11.09 -4.16
N ARG A 164 0.29 -11.37 -5.42
CA ARG A 164 0.95 -12.49 -6.11
C ARG A 164 2.45 -12.20 -6.11
N PRO A 165 3.32 -13.18 -5.82
CA PRO A 165 4.74 -12.97 -6.00
C PRO A 165 4.96 -12.57 -7.46
N GLU A 166 5.44 -11.34 -7.67
CA GLU A 166 6.09 -11.00 -8.93
C GLU A 166 7.17 -12.07 -9.10
N VAL A 167 7.10 -12.83 -10.19
CA VAL A 167 8.20 -13.72 -10.54
C VAL A 167 9.40 -12.79 -10.67
N ASP A 168 10.32 -12.84 -9.71
CA ASP A 168 11.62 -12.22 -9.84
C ASP A 168 12.25 -12.87 -11.08
N ILE A 169 12.10 -12.22 -12.23
CA ILE A 169 12.98 -12.45 -13.36
C ILE A 169 14.31 -11.90 -12.86
N GLN A 170 15.05 -12.75 -12.15
CA GLN A 170 16.47 -12.59 -12.02
C GLN A 170 16.96 -12.51 -13.46
N ASP A 171 17.60 -11.38 -13.82
CA ASP A 171 18.42 -11.26 -15.02
C ASP A 171 19.51 -12.34 -14.94
N GLU A 172 19.14 -13.58 -15.26
CA GLU A 172 20.08 -14.63 -15.66
C GLU A 172 20.67 -14.13 -16.96
N GLY A 173 21.83 -13.47 -16.82
CA GLY A 173 22.58 -12.90 -17.91
C GLY A 173 22.71 -13.90 -19.05
N ILE A 174 22.18 -13.52 -20.20
CA ILE A 174 22.54 -14.14 -21.48
C ILE A 174 24.01 -13.78 -21.73
N LEU A 175 24.91 -14.53 -21.13
CA LEU A 175 26.22 -14.76 -21.71
C LEU A 175 26.01 -15.80 -22.81
N ASP A 176 25.71 -15.31 -24.02
CA ASP A 176 25.84 -16.09 -25.24
C ASP A 176 27.34 -16.39 -25.45
N THR A 177 27.82 -17.48 -24.84
CA THR A 177 29.05 -18.14 -25.26
C THR A 177 28.72 -19.20 -26.29
N SER A 178 28.15 -18.79 -27.42
CA SER A 178 28.00 -19.68 -28.57
C SER A 178 28.13 -18.94 -29.90
N ASN A 179 29.33 -18.44 -30.18
CA ASN A 179 29.87 -18.57 -31.53
C ASN A 179 31.40 -18.53 -31.55
N GLY A 180 32.00 -19.70 -31.71
CA GLY A 180 33.42 -19.83 -32.00
C GLY A 180 33.74 -19.39 -33.43
N ALA A 181 34.82 -18.61 -33.59
CA ALA A 181 35.82 -18.73 -34.66
C ALA A 181 36.82 -17.58 -34.57
N ILE A 182 38.03 -17.85 -34.05
CA ILE A 182 39.20 -17.06 -34.41
C ILE A 182 39.58 -17.47 -35.83
N ARG A 183 39.35 -16.60 -36.81
CA ARG A 183 39.95 -16.73 -38.15
C ARG A 183 41.27 -15.97 -38.13
N LEU A 184 42.39 -16.70 -38.20
CA LEU A 184 43.66 -16.12 -38.64
C LEU A 184 43.46 -15.59 -40.06
N LEU A 185 43.67 -14.28 -40.25
CA LEU A 185 43.87 -13.72 -41.58
C LEU A 185 45.32 -13.96 -41.97
N ASP A 186 45.53 -14.83 -42.97
CA ASP A 186 46.76 -14.89 -43.74
C ASP A 186 46.98 -13.52 -44.40
N ALA A 187 47.92 -12.75 -43.86
CA ALA A 187 48.51 -11.62 -44.54
C ALA A 187 49.75 -12.10 -45.29
N GLY A 188 49.55 -12.73 -46.44
CA GLY A 188 50.63 -12.88 -47.42
C GLY A 188 50.76 -11.59 -48.23
N HIS A 189 51.91 -10.93 -48.18
CA HIS A 189 52.48 -10.17 -49.31
C HIS A 189 53.99 -9.91 -49.10
N ARG A 190 54.76 -10.60 -49.95
CA ARG A 190 56.16 -10.40 -50.40
C ARG A 190 57.31 -10.83 -49.49
#